data_AF-A0A8C1SCU5-F1
#
_entry.id   AF-A0A8C1SCU5-F1
#
_cell.length_a   1.000
_cell.length_b   1.000
_cell.length_c   1.000
_cell.angle_alpha   90.00
_cell.angle_beta   90.00
_cell.angle_gamma   90.00
#
_symmetry.space_group_name_H-M   'P 1'
#
loop_
_entity.id
_entity.type
_entity.pdbx_description
1 polymer ?
#
loop_
_entity_poly.entity_id
_entity_poly.type
_entity_poly.pdbx_seq_one_letter_code
_entity_poly.pdbx_strand_id
1 'polypeptide(L)'
;SRDIDRVNGKQMVQILRKCDAEIFEKKNHDPFHQVWHITPKQKQICSYIIAGGDRAMLTSQEAPEDDPALGARMLDKICAGKKHVLFVGISCGMSAPFVAGQLDFCLKHLDVFTPVLLGFNPVHMARSEPMQDCSFHFKDVAERMIAEQRHKKAFVLNPVLGAEAISGSSRMKGGSATKIILESILLAGHEAMVYETTYSHSDELAALIHQAGESLQMKAHVYYIGWQTLGIIGLTDASECVPTFGADFDDIRGFINNGFREMKNKEGDLSFLGPEFVIGHKDFVDTILPSLSQNDVMLFLFTVNDDLHEVTALADQVRRRTSNLHAIAHDLEKFTIPVNSVVMRQRWELSTKWCLNAISTGAHVLKGKVYMNYMIDLRVTNSKLYRRAINILQRFTGCSKGECERALLRAIYSTDDLSEDMTSADVWKHTDVANRRDQVRTRLFIFTIC
;
A
#
# COMPACT_ATOMS: atom_id res chain seq x y z
N SER A 1 -16.41 9.78 -3.94
CA SER A 1 -16.42 8.65 -4.89
C SER A 1 -17.63 7.71 -4.72
N ARG A 2 -18.83 8.17 -4.30
CA ARG A 2 -19.92 7.25 -3.86
C ARG A 2 -20.36 6.20 -4.90
N ASP A 3 -20.41 6.58 -6.17
CA ASP A 3 -20.90 5.71 -7.25
C ASP A 3 -19.75 5.20 -8.16
N ILE A 4 -18.52 5.11 -7.63
CA ILE A 4 -17.33 4.72 -8.40
C ILE A 4 -17.43 3.31 -8.99
N ASP A 5 -18.28 2.44 -8.44
CA ASP A 5 -18.62 1.12 -8.97
C ASP A 5 -19.48 1.15 -10.25
N ARG A 6 -20.03 2.31 -10.63
CA ARG A 6 -20.97 2.46 -11.75
C ARG A 6 -20.46 3.37 -12.86
N VAL A 7 -19.21 3.82 -12.76
CA VAL A 7 -18.65 4.78 -13.72
C VAL A 7 -17.81 4.09 -14.78
N ASN A 8 -17.68 4.73 -15.95
CA ASN A 8 -16.75 4.28 -16.99
C ASN A 8 -15.28 4.65 -16.66
N GLY A 9 -14.33 4.15 -17.45
CA GLY A 9 -12.90 4.39 -17.23
C GLY A 9 -12.50 5.87 -17.16
N LYS A 10 -13.11 6.76 -17.96
CA LYS A 10 -12.79 8.20 -17.93
C LYS A 10 -13.24 8.85 -16.64
N GLN A 11 -14.47 8.57 -16.23
CA GLN A 11 -15.02 9.05 -14.96
C GLN A 11 -14.26 8.48 -13.76
N MET A 12 -13.81 7.22 -13.84
CA MET A 12 -12.93 6.60 -12.84
C MET A 12 -11.66 7.43 -12.65
N VAL A 13 -10.93 7.71 -13.74
CA VAL A 13 -9.71 8.53 -13.69
C VAL A 13 -9.99 9.90 -13.08
N GLN A 14 -11.09 10.56 -13.44
CA GLN A 14 -11.47 11.86 -12.87
C GLN A 14 -11.70 11.79 -11.35
N ILE A 15 -12.35 10.74 -10.85
CA ILE A 15 -12.57 10.54 -9.42
C ILE A 15 -11.25 10.32 -8.69
N LEU A 16 -10.41 9.42 -9.21
CA LEU A 16 -9.11 9.10 -8.61
C LEU A 16 -8.16 10.31 -8.62
N ARG A 17 -8.10 11.01 -9.76
CA ARG A 17 -7.41 12.29 -9.93
C ARG A 17 -7.82 13.29 -8.84
N LYS A 18 -9.12 13.53 -8.69
CA LYS A 18 -9.63 14.47 -7.69
C LYS A 18 -9.21 14.06 -6.28
N CYS A 19 -9.30 12.77 -5.96
CA CYS A 19 -8.88 12.25 -4.66
C CYS A 19 -7.37 12.43 -4.41
N ASP A 20 -6.51 12.20 -5.40
CA ASP A 20 -5.07 12.48 -5.26
C ASP A 20 -4.77 13.97 -5.13
N ALA A 21 -5.55 14.84 -5.78
CA ALA A 21 -5.43 16.30 -5.68
C ALA A 21 -5.62 16.81 -4.24
N GLU A 22 -6.50 16.15 -3.47
CA GLU A 22 -6.81 16.52 -2.08
C GLU A 22 -5.56 16.49 -1.17
N ILE A 23 -4.49 15.78 -1.56
CA ILE A 23 -3.19 15.81 -0.84
C ILE A 23 -2.60 17.23 -0.81
N PHE A 24 -2.86 18.02 -1.85
CA PHE A 24 -2.28 19.36 -2.03
C PHE A 24 -3.25 20.49 -1.65
N GLU A 25 -4.47 20.17 -1.20
CA GLU A 25 -5.45 21.17 -0.80
C GLU A 25 -4.95 21.95 0.44
N LYS A 26 -4.75 23.26 0.27
CA LYS A 26 -4.42 24.15 1.38
C LYS A 26 -5.66 24.36 2.24
N LYS A 27 -5.61 23.95 3.50
CA LYS A 27 -6.53 24.47 4.53
C LYS A 27 -6.03 25.83 4.98
N ASN A 28 -6.94 26.78 5.18
CA ASN A 28 -6.66 28.11 5.75
C ASN A 28 -6.08 27.99 7.17
N HIS A 29 -4.79 27.75 7.28
CA HIS A 29 -4.03 27.81 8.53
C HIS A 29 -2.69 28.49 8.30
N ASP A 30 -2.24 29.20 9.35
CA ASP A 30 -0.98 29.93 9.40
C ASP A 30 0.19 29.04 8.96
N PRO A 31 1.09 29.53 8.09
CA PRO A 31 2.20 28.73 7.60
C PRO A 31 3.13 28.32 8.75
N PHE A 32 3.23 27.02 8.99
CA PHE A 32 4.22 26.43 9.90
C PHE A 32 5.62 26.65 9.30
N HIS A 33 6.36 27.61 9.85
CA HIS A 33 7.72 27.96 9.43
C HIS A 33 8.73 27.07 10.16
N GLN A 34 8.93 25.83 9.71
CA GLN A 34 10.15 25.09 10.03
C GLN A 34 10.40 23.97 9.01
N VAL A 35 11.22 24.25 8.01
CA VAL A 35 11.77 23.25 7.09
C VAL A 35 13.09 22.77 7.70
N TRP A 36 13.15 21.50 8.06
CA TRP A 36 14.39 20.86 8.50
C TRP A 36 15.14 20.38 7.25
N HIS A 37 16.29 20.98 6.96
CA HIS A 37 17.17 20.49 5.91
C HIS A 37 18.04 19.36 6.46
N ILE A 38 17.74 18.12 6.07
CA ILE A 38 18.65 16.99 6.30
C ILE A 38 19.57 16.91 5.10
N THR A 39 20.83 17.30 5.24
CA THR A 39 21.83 17.11 4.17
C THR A 39 22.27 15.65 4.16
N PRO A 40 22.06 14.87 3.08
CA PRO A 40 22.55 13.51 3.02
C PRO A 40 24.08 13.52 2.93
N LYS A 41 24.78 13.20 4.03
CA LYS A 41 26.19 12.81 3.94
C LYS A 41 26.29 11.37 3.44
N GLN A 42 27.24 11.13 2.54
CA GLN A 42 27.50 9.97 1.66
C GLN A 42 27.60 8.55 2.28
N LYS A 43 27.13 8.29 3.51
CA LYS A 43 27.03 6.92 4.06
C LYS A 43 25.56 6.48 4.08
N GLN A 44 25.33 5.18 3.88
CA GLN A 44 24.01 4.57 4.00
C GLN A 44 23.57 4.62 5.47
N ILE A 45 23.00 5.74 5.88
CA ILE A 45 22.57 6.03 7.27
C ILE A 45 21.12 5.56 7.50
N CYS A 46 20.40 5.16 6.44
CA CYS A 46 19.01 4.74 6.49
C CYS A 46 18.86 3.21 6.46
N SER A 47 17.85 2.71 7.18
CA SER A 47 17.47 1.30 7.29
C SER A 47 15.94 1.23 7.36
N TYR A 48 15.31 0.18 6.85
CA TYR A 48 13.85 -0.01 6.94
C TYR A 48 13.48 -1.15 7.90
N ILE A 49 12.27 -1.10 8.44
CA ILE A 49 11.67 -2.18 9.22
C ILE A 49 10.23 -2.33 8.71
N ILE A 50 9.86 -3.54 8.34
CA ILE A 50 8.51 -3.85 7.85
C ILE A 50 7.99 -5.07 8.60
N ALA A 51 6.71 -5.03 8.98
CA ALA A 51 6.04 -6.17 9.59
C ALA A 51 6.02 -7.33 8.59
N GLY A 52 6.49 -8.51 8.98
CA GLY A 52 6.63 -9.68 8.09
C GLY A 52 7.97 -9.78 7.34
N GLY A 53 8.90 -8.84 7.56
CA GLY A 53 10.24 -8.87 6.95
C GLY A 53 10.19 -8.66 5.44
N ASP A 54 11.23 -9.07 4.73
CA ASP A 54 11.35 -8.79 3.29
C ASP A 54 10.28 -9.48 2.45
N ARG A 55 9.67 -10.55 2.98
CA ARG A 55 8.53 -11.23 2.35
C ARG A 55 7.33 -10.29 2.15
N ALA A 56 7.16 -9.32 3.05
CA ALA A 56 6.07 -8.35 3.04
C ALA A 56 6.17 -7.32 1.90
N MET A 57 7.32 -7.23 1.21
CA MET A 57 7.46 -6.36 0.04
C MET A 57 6.77 -6.92 -1.20
N LEU A 58 6.59 -8.25 -1.25
CA LEU A 58 6.06 -8.96 -2.43
C LEU A 58 4.72 -9.61 -2.17
N THR A 59 4.43 -9.95 -0.92
CA THR A 59 3.19 -10.61 -0.53
C THR A 59 2.60 -9.92 0.69
N SER A 60 1.28 -9.87 0.79
CA SER A 60 0.63 -9.30 1.97
C SER A 60 0.89 -10.17 3.21
N GLN A 61 1.57 -9.61 4.21
CA GLN A 61 1.86 -10.24 5.50
C GLN A 61 1.20 -9.42 6.61
N GLU A 62 -0.12 -9.59 6.79
CA GLU A 62 -0.89 -8.71 7.68
C GLU A 62 -0.86 -9.11 9.15
N ALA A 63 -0.71 -10.41 9.46
CA ALA A 63 -0.71 -10.87 10.85
C ALA A 63 0.42 -10.27 11.70
N PRO A 64 1.68 -10.15 11.19
CA PRO A 64 2.74 -9.46 11.93
C PRO A 64 2.47 -7.99 12.26
N GLU A 65 1.53 -7.31 11.57
CA GLU A 65 1.14 -5.92 11.88
C GLU A 65 0.55 -5.80 13.28
N ASP A 66 -0.10 -6.86 13.78
CA ASP A 66 -0.81 -6.87 15.07
C ASP A 66 0.11 -7.18 16.29
N ASP A 67 1.41 -7.42 16.09
CA ASP A 67 2.37 -7.70 17.18
C ASP A 67 3.22 -6.46 17.56
N PRO A 68 2.87 -5.73 18.64
CA PRO A 68 3.65 -4.58 19.10
C PRO A 68 5.03 -4.97 19.65
N ALA A 69 5.15 -6.14 20.28
CA ALA A 69 6.39 -6.59 20.88
C ALA A 69 7.42 -6.98 19.82
N LEU A 70 6.99 -7.59 18.71
CA LEU A 70 7.83 -7.85 17.54
C LEU A 70 8.37 -6.54 16.96
N GLY A 71 7.52 -5.53 16.80
CA GLY A 71 7.93 -4.20 16.33
C GLY A 71 9.07 -3.62 17.17
N ALA A 72 8.89 -3.60 18.50
CA ALA A 72 9.91 -3.13 19.44
C ALA A 72 11.22 -3.93 19.36
N ARG A 73 11.14 -5.27 19.37
CA ARG A 73 12.33 -6.16 19.28
C ARG A 73 13.11 -5.97 17.98
N MET A 74 12.42 -5.82 16.85
CA MET A 74 13.06 -5.59 15.55
C MET A 74 13.79 -4.25 15.51
N LEU A 75 13.18 -3.21 16.08
CA LEU A 75 13.80 -1.89 16.18
C LEU A 75 15.04 -1.91 17.06
N ASP A 76 14.95 -2.50 18.25
CA ASP A 76 16.07 -2.66 19.18
C ASP A 76 17.25 -3.37 18.50
N LYS A 77 16.98 -4.51 17.84
CA LYS A 77 18.00 -5.28 17.11
C LYS A 77 18.71 -4.47 16.03
N ILE A 78 17.98 -3.68 15.24
CA ILE A 78 18.55 -2.88 14.14
C ILE A 78 19.34 -1.68 14.66
N CYS A 79 18.92 -1.14 15.80
CA CYS A 79 19.53 0.04 16.43
C CYS A 79 20.60 -0.29 17.47
N ALA A 80 20.89 -1.58 17.70
CA ALA A 80 21.91 -2.02 18.64
C ALA A 80 23.26 -1.30 18.41
N GLY A 81 23.81 -0.70 19.47
CA GLY A 81 25.06 0.05 19.46
C GLY A 81 25.00 1.44 18.81
N LYS A 82 23.83 1.91 18.36
CA LYS A 82 23.66 3.29 17.89
C LYS A 82 23.45 4.23 19.06
N LYS A 83 24.06 5.42 19.00
CA LYS A 83 23.95 6.45 20.04
C LYS A 83 22.82 7.46 19.78
N HIS A 84 22.49 7.67 18.50
CA HIS A 84 21.43 8.58 18.07
C HIS A 84 20.68 7.94 16.91
N VAL A 85 19.36 7.85 17.04
CA VAL A 85 18.47 7.24 16.06
C VAL A 85 17.27 8.13 15.83
N LEU A 86 17.10 8.61 14.60
CA LEU A 86 15.81 9.15 14.15
C LEU A 86 14.95 7.99 13.67
N PHE A 87 13.87 7.70 14.39
CA PHE A 87 12.94 6.63 14.02
C PHE A 87 11.65 7.24 13.46
N VAL A 88 11.25 6.83 12.26
CA VAL A 88 9.99 7.27 11.63
C VAL A 88 9.03 6.08 11.56
N GLY A 89 8.04 6.06 12.45
CA GLY A 89 6.95 5.09 12.47
C GLY A 89 5.81 5.55 11.56
N ILE A 90 5.50 4.76 10.53
CA ILE A 90 4.48 5.10 9.53
C ILE A 90 3.21 4.27 9.79
N SER A 91 2.09 4.94 10.09
CA SER A 91 0.78 4.32 10.19
C SER A 91 -0.30 5.28 9.71
N CYS A 92 -0.74 5.12 8.44
CA CYS A 92 -1.72 6.00 7.81
C CYS A 92 -2.95 6.25 8.70
N GLY A 93 -3.51 5.17 9.26
CA GLY A 93 -4.69 5.22 10.12
C GLY A 93 -4.41 5.40 11.62
N MET A 94 -3.14 5.45 12.05
CA MET A 94 -2.74 5.40 13.47
C MET A 94 -3.36 4.22 14.20
N SER A 95 -3.12 3.01 13.66
CA SER A 95 -3.84 1.81 14.10
C SER A 95 -3.02 0.52 14.17
N ALA A 96 -1.80 0.51 13.60
CA ALA A 96 -0.94 -0.66 13.50
C ALA A 96 -0.19 -0.93 14.83
N PRO A 97 -0.49 -2.02 15.56
CA PRO A 97 0.20 -2.33 16.82
C PRO A 97 1.71 -2.43 16.69
N PHE A 98 2.22 -3.01 15.60
CA PHE A 98 3.65 -3.09 15.30
C PHE A 98 4.36 -1.74 15.41
N VAL A 99 3.76 -0.69 14.84
CA VAL A 99 4.29 0.68 14.89
C VAL A 99 4.11 1.31 16.27
N ALA A 100 2.99 1.03 16.95
CA ALA A 100 2.76 1.51 18.31
C ALA A 100 3.84 0.97 19.28
N GLY A 101 4.20 -0.30 19.17
CA GLY A 101 5.25 -0.92 19.97
C GLY A 101 6.63 -0.31 19.73
N GLN A 102 6.95 0.03 18.47
CA GLN A 102 8.20 0.73 18.12
C GLN A 102 8.25 2.13 18.73
N LEU A 103 7.17 2.89 18.60
CA LEU A 103 7.09 4.25 19.15
C LEU A 103 7.11 4.26 20.68
N ASP A 104 6.42 3.33 21.33
CA ASP A 104 6.49 3.15 22.78
C ASP A 104 7.91 2.82 23.24
N PHE A 105 8.59 1.92 22.53
CA PHE A 105 10.00 1.60 22.79
C PHE A 105 10.89 2.84 22.68
N CYS A 106 10.74 3.66 21.62
CA CYS A 106 11.50 4.90 21.49
C CYS A 106 11.21 5.90 22.62
N LEU A 107 9.94 6.06 23.02
CA LEU A 107 9.56 6.99 24.09
C LEU A 107 10.13 6.60 25.45
N LYS A 108 10.48 5.32 25.66
CA LYS A 108 11.17 4.84 26.86
C LYS A 108 12.69 5.08 26.84
N HIS A 109 13.25 5.44 25.68
CA HIS A 109 14.69 5.57 25.43
C HIS A 109 15.03 6.87 24.67
N LEU A 110 14.47 8.00 25.10
CA LEU A 110 14.63 9.31 24.45
C LEU A 110 16.06 9.88 24.51
N ASP A 111 16.96 9.24 25.26
CA ASP A 111 18.39 9.51 25.26
C ASP A 111 19.08 9.02 23.97
N VAL A 112 18.52 7.99 23.31
CA VAL A 112 19.01 7.43 22.05
C VAL A 112 18.09 7.77 20.87
N PHE A 113 16.78 7.77 21.08
CA PHE A 113 15.79 7.85 20.01
C PHE A 113 15.09 9.21 19.92
N THR A 114 14.92 9.69 18.69
CA THR A 114 13.96 10.74 18.32
C THR A 114 12.83 10.09 17.52
N PRO A 115 11.67 9.75 18.14
CA PRO A 115 10.55 9.15 17.42
C PRO A 115 9.72 10.18 16.66
N VAL A 116 9.37 9.82 15.43
CA VAL A 116 8.46 10.54 14.54
C VAL A 116 7.31 9.60 14.17
N LEU A 117 6.07 10.00 14.43
CA LEU A 117 4.87 9.29 13.96
C LEU A 117 4.36 10.01 12.71
N LEU A 118 4.28 9.29 11.60
CA LEU A 118 3.65 9.76 10.36
C LEU A 118 2.32 9.02 10.15
N GLY A 119 1.22 9.77 10.10
CA GLY A 119 -0.12 9.26 9.83
C GLY A 119 -1.01 10.34 9.21
N PHE A 120 -2.29 10.07 8.99
CA PHE A 120 -3.20 11.03 8.31
C PHE A 120 -4.51 11.25 9.05
N ASN A 121 -4.62 10.69 10.27
CA ASN A 121 -5.72 10.92 11.18
C ASN A 121 -5.34 11.92 12.29
N PRO A 122 -6.30 12.73 12.77
CA PRO A 122 -6.16 13.39 14.06
C PRO A 122 -5.88 12.36 15.17
N VAL A 123 -5.02 12.71 16.14
CA VAL A 123 -4.63 11.80 17.24
C VAL A 123 -5.83 11.28 18.04
N HIS A 124 -6.88 12.09 18.22
CA HIS A 124 -8.08 11.65 18.94
C HIS A 124 -8.87 10.53 18.23
N MET A 125 -8.62 10.33 16.93
CA MET A 125 -9.18 9.24 16.11
C MET A 125 -8.25 8.01 16.02
N ALA A 126 -7.07 8.04 16.65
CA ALA A 126 -6.18 6.89 16.71
C ALA A 126 -6.87 5.72 17.43
N ARG A 127 -6.45 4.49 17.10
CA ARG A 127 -6.99 3.24 17.69
C ARG A 127 -6.94 3.29 19.23
N SER A 128 -8.10 3.12 19.86
CA SER A 128 -8.26 3.07 21.32
C SER A 128 -8.69 1.68 21.81
N GLU A 129 -8.83 0.71 20.91
CA GLU A 129 -9.16 -0.67 21.26
C GLU A 129 -7.91 -1.48 21.64
N PRO A 130 -8.04 -2.46 22.55
CA PRO A 130 -6.93 -3.28 23.02
C PRO A 130 -6.09 -3.88 21.87
N MET A 131 -4.80 -4.01 22.14
CA MET A 131 -3.83 -4.66 21.25
C MET A 131 -3.33 -5.93 21.95
N GLN A 132 -3.01 -6.96 21.16
CA GLN A 132 -2.59 -8.25 21.70
C GLN A 132 -1.38 -8.11 22.62
N ASP A 133 -1.45 -8.75 23.79
CA ASP A 133 -0.37 -8.82 24.80
C ASP A 133 0.22 -7.44 25.16
N CYS A 134 -0.61 -6.39 25.14
CA CYS A 134 -0.20 -5.02 25.32
C CYS A 134 -1.09 -4.25 26.31
N SER A 135 -0.48 -3.49 27.21
CA SER A 135 -1.18 -2.71 28.24
C SER A 135 -1.58 -1.29 27.79
N PHE A 136 -1.23 -0.90 26.58
CA PHE A 136 -1.50 0.43 26.03
C PHE A 136 -2.20 0.33 24.68
N HIS A 137 -2.86 1.41 24.28
CA HIS A 137 -3.49 1.58 22.98
C HIS A 137 -2.59 2.41 22.05
N PHE A 138 -2.84 2.36 20.74
CA PHE A 138 -2.14 3.24 19.80
C PHE A 138 -2.36 4.72 20.18
N LYS A 139 -3.58 5.07 20.57
CA LYS A 139 -3.96 6.41 21.02
C LYS A 139 -3.11 6.89 22.20
N ASP A 140 -2.89 6.04 23.21
CA ASP A 140 -2.08 6.40 24.38
C ASP A 140 -0.63 6.73 23.99
N VAL A 141 -0.06 5.96 23.05
CA VAL A 141 1.28 6.22 22.50
C VAL A 141 1.32 7.53 21.72
N ALA A 142 0.34 7.78 20.86
CA ALA A 142 0.25 9.02 20.08
C ALA A 142 0.08 10.26 20.97
N GLU A 143 -0.72 10.17 22.04
CA GLU A 143 -0.89 11.25 23.02
C GLU A 143 0.41 11.54 23.78
N ARG A 144 1.15 10.49 24.18
CA ARG A 144 2.49 10.65 24.76
C ARG A 144 3.48 11.31 23.79
N MET A 145 3.43 10.97 22.50
CA MET A 145 4.27 11.64 21.50
C MET A 145 3.97 13.14 21.40
N ILE A 146 2.68 13.53 21.44
CA ILE A 146 2.28 14.95 21.47
C ILE A 146 2.79 15.65 22.74
N ALA A 147 2.77 14.98 23.89
CA ALA A 147 3.31 15.54 25.13
C ALA A 147 4.82 15.81 24.98
N GLU A 148 5.59 14.85 24.47
CA GLU A 148 7.03 14.98 24.24
C GLU A 148 7.39 15.93 23.09
N GLN A 149 6.48 16.19 22.17
CA GLN A 149 6.67 17.17 21.09
C GLN A 149 6.79 18.60 21.61
N ARG A 150 6.15 18.94 22.74
CA ARG A 150 6.33 20.24 23.42
C ARG A 150 7.76 20.45 23.90
N HIS A 151 8.47 19.35 24.19
CA HIS A 151 9.87 19.33 24.57
C HIS A 151 10.83 19.08 23.39
N LYS A 152 10.31 19.02 22.16
CA LYS A 152 11.06 18.72 20.93
C LYS A 152 11.79 17.36 20.99
N LYS A 153 11.27 16.40 21.76
CA LYS A 153 11.83 15.05 21.91
C LYS A 153 11.15 14.01 21.01
N ALA A 154 9.91 14.26 20.59
CA ALA A 154 9.15 13.44 19.67
C ALA A 154 8.38 14.32 18.68
N PHE A 155 7.93 13.76 17.55
CA PHE A 155 7.16 14.52 16.56
C PHE A 155 6.00 13.70 16.01
N VAL A 156 4.83 14.31 15.91
CA VAL A 156 3.68 13.76 15.19
C VAL A 156 3.47 14.58 13.92
N LEU A 157 3.62 13.93 12.76
CA LEU A 157 3.34 14.47 11.44
C LEU A 157 2.03 13.86 10.94
N ASN A 158 0.93 14.60 11.07
CA ASN A 158 -0.39 14.08 10.74
C ASN A 158 -1.30 15.01 9.92
N PRO A 159 -0.88 15.42 8.70
CA PRO A 159 -1.74 16.21 7.84
C PRO A 159 -3.03 15.43 7.49
N VAL A 160 -4.17 16.10 7.57
CA VAL A 160 -5.47 15.48 7.30
C VAL A 160 -5.78 15.55 5.82
N LEU A 161 -5.64 14.42 5.12
CA LEU A 161 -5.79 14.31 3.66
C LEU A 161 -7.24 14.14 3.17
N GLY A 162 -8.17 13.86 4.07
CA GLY A 162 -9.52 13.41 3.71
C GLY A 162 -9.59 11.90 3.40
N ALA A 163 -10.78 11.41 3.03
CA ALA A 163 -11.01 10.00 2.79
C ALA A 163 -10.37 9.51 1.48
N GLU A 164 -10.12 8.21 1.38
CA GLU A 164 -9.66 7.54 0.16
C GLU A 164 -10.79 7.43 -0.88
N ALA A 165 -10.44 7.32 -2.16
CA ALA A 165 -11.41 7.06 -3.22
C ALA A 165 -12.13 5.72 -3.01
N ILE A 166 -11.37 4.68 -2.66
CA ILE A 166 -11.89 3.41 -2.15
C ILE A 166 -11.62 3.36 -0.64
N SER A 167 -12.69 3.28 0.14
CA SER A 167 -12.66 3.49 1.60
C SER A 167 -11.68 2.53 2.28
N GLY A 168 -10.62 3.07 2.86
CA GLY A 168 -9.61 2.31 3.60
C GLY A 168 -8.46 1.76 2.76
N SER A 169 -8.40 2.07 1.46
CA SER A 169 -7.28 1.74 0.57
C SER A 169 -6.08 2.70 0.81
N SER A 170 -5.42 2.57 1.96
CA SER A 170 -4.33 3.47 2.38
C SER A 170 -3.11 3.44 1.46
N ARG A 171 -2.99 2.43 0.59
CA ARG A 171 -1.96 2.36 -0.46
C ARG A 171 -2.05 3.52 -1.45
N MET A 172 -3.22 4.14 -1.60
CA MET A 172 -3.51 5.23 -2.53
C MET A 172 -3.03 6.58 -1.97
N LYS A 173 -3.93 7.45 -1.49
CA LYS A 173 -3.56 8.81 -1.05
C LYS A 173 -2.61 8.77 0.13
N GLY A 174 -2.87 7.92 1.13
CA GLY A 174 -1.99 7.77 2.29
C GLY A 174 -0.55 7.39 1.90
N GLY A 175 -0.39 6.40 1.02
CA GLY A 175 0.91 6.00 0.49
C GLY A 175 1.59 7.11 -0.32
N SER A 176 0.84 7.79 -1.20
CA SER A 176 1.38 8.90 -2.00
C SER A 176 1.83 10.07 -1.11
N ALA A 177 1.02 10.47 -0.13
CA ALA A 177 1.36 11.53 0.81
C ALA A 177 2.55 11.15 1.70
N THR A 178 2.65 9.88 2.12
CA THR A 178 3.80 9.37 2.88
C THR A 178 5.09 9.57 2.07
N LYS A 179 5.08 9.16 0.80
CA LYS A 179 6.22 9.34 -0.11
C LYS A 179 6.57 10.83 -0.25
N ILE A 180 5.59 11.67 -0.59
CA ILE A 180 5.79 13.12 -0.77
C ILE A 180 6.38 13.77 0.49
N ILE A 181 5.81 13.52 1.67
CA ILE A 181 6.24 14.15 2.92
C ILE A 181 7.66 13.74 3.29
N LEU A 182 7.96 12.43 3.28
CA LEU A 182 9.28 11.95 3.69
C LEU A 182 10.37 12.40 2.73
N GLU A 183 10.11 12.34 1.43
CA GLU A 183 11.07 12.79 0.43
C GLU A 183 11.29 14.30 0.48
N SER A 184 10.23 15.08 0.73
CA SER A 184 10.34 16.53 0.91
C SER A 184 11.17 16.89 2.14
N ILE A 185 10.99 16.18 3.27
CA ILE A 185 11.76 16.43 4.50
C ILE A 185 13.22 15.99 4.33
N LEU A 186 13.47 14.84 3.68
CA LEU A 186 14.81 14.27 3.56
C LEU A 186 15.66 14.93 2.47
N LEU A 187 15.05 15.46 1.40
CA LEU A 187 15.77 15.92 0.21
C LEU A 187 15.38 17.33 -0.24
N ALA A 188 14.55 18.05 0.53
CA ALA A 188 14.21 19.45 0.31
C ALA A 188 13.70 19.80 -1.09
N GLY A 189 12.83 18.96 -1.68
CA GLY A 189 12.10 19.41 -2.86
C GLY A 189 11.17 18.40 -3.48
N HIS A 190 9.86 18.59 -3.34
CA HIS A 190 8.89 18.21 -4.37
C HIS A 190 7.73 19.22 -4.42
N GLU A 191 7.31 19.51 -5.65
CA GLU A 191 6.27 20.48 -6.01
C GLU A 191 5.05 19.75 -6.59
N ALA A 192 3.88 20.40 -6.52
CA ALA A 192 2.59 19.94 -7.06
C ALA A 192 2.60 19.63 -8.58
N MET A 193 3.68 19.91 -9.30
CA MET A 193 3.77 19.81 -10.76
C MET A 193 3.72 18.36 -11.30
N VAL A 194 4.12 17.35 -10.51
CA VAL A 194 4.07 15.93 -10.96
C VAL A 194 2.63 15.48 -11.22
N TYR A 195 1.71 15.91 -10.35
CA TYR A 195 0.31 15.54 -10.40
C TYR A 195 -0.35 15.96 -11.73
N GLU A 196 -0.10 17.20 -12.19
CA GLU A 196 -0.67 17.68 -13.45
C GLU A 196 -0.10 16.92 -14.66
N THR A 197 1.21 16.61 -14.67
CA THR A 197 1.83 15.84 -15.77
C THR A 197 1.32 14.40 -15.84
N THR A 198 1.11 13.74 -14.70
CA THR A 198 0.55 12.38 -14.69
C THR A 198 -0.86 12.39 -15.25
N TYR A 199 -1.71 13.27 -14.75
CA TYR A 199 -3.12 13.28 -15.13
C TYR A 199 -3.42 14.02 -16.44
N SER A 200 -2.43 14.62 -17.12
CA SER A 200 -2.60 15.11 -18.49
C SER A 200 -2.83 13.97 -19.49
N HIS A 201 -2.47 12.74 -19.14
CA HIS A 201 -2.65 11.52 -19.94
C HIS A 201 -3.89 10.71 -19.48
N SER A 202 -4.95 11.42 -19.06
CA SER A 202 -6.14 10.79 -18.46
C SER A 202 -6.88 9.86 -19.42
N ASP A 203 -6.85 10.15 -20.74
CA ASP A 203 -7.55 9.34 -21.74
C ASP A 203 -6.83 8.01 -21.99
N GLU A 204 -5.49 8.03 -22.08
CA GLU A 204 -4.66 6.85 -22.16
C GLU A 204 -4.79 5.99 -20.90
N LEU A 205 -4.76 6.62 -19.73
CA LEU A 205 -4.95 5.93 -18.45
C LEU A 205 -6.33 5.28 -18.35
N ALA A 206 -7.38 5.95 -18.83
CA ALA A 206 -8.72 5.39 -18.88
C ALA A 206 -8.82 4.18 -19.82
N ALA A 207 -8.11 4.21 -20.96
CA ALA A 207 -8.02 3.08 -21.87
C ALA A 207 -7.29 1.88 -21.24
N LEU A 208 -6.18 2.13 -20.52
CA LEU A 208 -5.45 1.07 -19.80
C LEU A 208 -6.28 0.44 -18.68
N ILE A 209 -7.05 1.25 -17.93
CA ILE A 209 -8.00 0.73 -16.93
C ILE A 209 -9.00 -0.22 -17.58
N HIS A 210 -9.55 0.15 -18.74
CA HIS A 210 -10.52 -0.68 -19.46
C HIS A 210 -9.89 -2.00 -19.93
N GLN A 211 -8.73 -1.95 -20.58
CA GLN A 211 -8.02 -3.14 -21.07
C GLN A 211 -7.66 -4.09 -19.93
N ALA A 212 -7.14 -3.56 -18.82
CA ALA A 212 -6.85 -4.35 -17.62
C ALA A 212 -8.14 -4.94 -17.02
N GLY A 213 -9.23 -4.17 -16.94
CA GLY A 213 -10.52 -4.66 -16.46
C GLY A 213 -11.09 -5.80 -17.30
N GLU A 214 -11.10 -5.67 -18.63
CA GLU A 214 -11.55 -6.70 -19.56
C GLU A 214 -10.70 -7.97 -19.45
N SER A 215 -9.37 -7.83 -19.38
CA SER A 215 -8.44 -8.93 -19.17
C SER A 215 -8.79 -9.72 -17.90
N LEU A 216 -8.95 -9.03 -16.77
CA LEU A 216 -9.30 -9.67 -15.50
C LEU A 216 -10.70 -10.30 -15.51
N GLN A 217 -11.68 -9.71 -16.21
CA GLN A 217 -13.02 -10.29 -16.38
C GLN A 217 -12.97 -11.59 -17.19
N MET A 218 -12.05 -11.69 -18.15
CA MET A 218 -11.79 -12.91 -18.94
C MET A 218 -10.92 -13.94 -18.21
N LYS A 219 -10.60 -13.70 -16.91
CA LYS A 219 -9.68 -14.53 -16.12
C LYS A 219 -8.27 -14.62 -16.72
N ALA A 220 -7.87 -13.60 -17.48
CA ALA A 220 -6.49 -13.38 -17.89
C ALA A 220 -5.78 -12.47 -16.87
N HIS A 221 -4.52 -12.15 -17.15
CA HIS A 221 -3.59 -11.56 -16.20
C HIS A 221 -3.05 -10.19 -16.65
N VAL A 222 -2.65 -9.37 -15.69
CA VAL A 222 -1.92 -8.12 -15.94
C VAL A 222 -0.49 -8.26 -15.40
N TYR A 223 0.50 -8.04 -16.26
CA TYR A 223 1.91 -8.16 -15.90
C TYR A 223 2.62 -6.80 -16.01
N TYR A 224 3.21 -6.35 -14.90
CA TYR A 224 4.08 -5.19 -14.86
C TYR A 224 5.53 -5.62 -15.07
N ILE A 225 6.19 -5.11 -16.10
CA ILE A 225 7.60 -5.38 -16.42
C ILE A 225 8.39 -4.10 -16.22
N GLY A 226 9.12 -3.97 -15.11
CA GLY A 226 9.70 -2.71 -14.68
C GLY A 226 11.21 -2.68 -14.56
N TRP A 227 11.80 -1.53 -14.87
CA TRP A 227 13.22 -1.27 -14.71
C TRP A 227 13.49 -0.43 -13.47
N GLN A 228 14.57 -0.79 -12.77
CA GLN A 228 15.09 -0.14 -11.57
C GLN A 228 13.97 0.09 -10.55
N THR A 229 13.89 1.29 -9.98
CA THR A 229 12.91 1.62 -8.94
C THR A 229 11.48 1.61 -9.45
N LEU A 230 11.22 1.76 -10.77
CA LEU A 230 9.87 1.63 -11.31
C LEU A 230 9.36 0.19 -11.23
N GLY A 231 10.24 -0.81 -11.35
CA GLY A 231 9.91 -2.21 -11.06
C GLY A 231 9.49 -2.43 -9.60
N ILE A 232 10.13 -1.75 -8.65
CA ILE A 232 9.73 -1.79 -7.23
C ILE A 232 8.33 -1.21 -7.03
N ILE A 233 8.00 -0.09 -7.71
CA ILE A 233 6.66 0.49 -7.70
C ILE A 233 5.63 -0.49 -8.30
N GLY A 234 5.99 -1.19 -9.38
CA GLY A 234 5.18 -2.27 -9.97
C GLY A 234 4.90 -3.41 -8.99
N LEU A 235 5.95 -3.95 -8.37
CA LEU A 235 5.82 -5.02 -7.37
C LEU A 235 4.95 -4.59 -6.18
N THR A 236 5.09 -3.34 -5.72
CA THR A 236 4.32 -2.78 -4.61
C THR A 236 2.83 -2.63 -4.96
N ASP A 237 2.49 -2.19 -6.17
CA ASP A 237 1.09 -2.08 -6.59
C ASP A 237 0.43 -3.47 -6.73
N ALA A 238 1.14 -4.43 -7.32
CA ALA A 238 0.67 -5.79 -7.53
C ALA A 238 0.40 -6.52 -6.19
N SER A 239 1.33 -6.44 -5.24
CA SER A 239 1.22 -7.14 -3.95
C SER A 239 0.00 -6.71 -3.12
N GLU A 240 -0.43 -5.46 -3.28
CA GLU A 240 -1.60 -4.89 -2.60
C GLU A 240 -2.94 -5.30 -3.23
N CYS A 241 -2.97 -5.85 -4.44
CA CYS A 241 -4.21 -6.28 -5.08
C CYS A 241 -4.86 -7.46 -4.34
N VAL A 242 -4.04 -8.38 -3.84
CA VAL A 242 -4.47 -9.59 -3.12
C VAL A 242 -5.28 -9.27 -1.85
N PRO A 243 -4.76 -8.48 -0.89
CA PRO A 243 -5.51 -8.15 0.32
C PRO A 243 -6.65 -7.16 0.06
N THR A 244 -6.48 -6.22 -0.88
CA THR A 244 -7.44 -5.14 -1.15
C THR A 244 -8.70 -5.66 -1.86
N PHE A 245 -8.54 -6.49 -2.89
CA PHE A 245 -9.63 -6.89 -3.78
C PHE A 245 -9.97 -8.38 -3.69
N GLY A 246 -9.35 -9.11 -2.76
CA GLY A 246 -9.49 -10.57 -2.69
C GLY A 246 -8.95 -11.27 -3.94
N ALA A 247 -8.06 -10.59 -4.68
CA ALA A 247 -7.52 -11.04 -5.95
C ALA A 247 -6.72 -12.34 -5.81
N ASP A 248 -6.57 -13.07 -6.90
CA ASP A 248 -5.52 -14.07 -7.03
C ASP A 248 -4.16 -13.36 -7.11
N PHE A 249 -3.08 -13.98 -6.62
CA PHE A 249 -1.75 -13.40 -6.77
C PHE A 249 -1.31 -13.36 -8.24
N ASP A 250 -1.85 -14.22 -9.10
CA ASP A 250 -1.59 -14.18 -10.53
C ASP A 250 -2.47 -13.17 -11.28
N ASP A 251 -3.54 -12.60 -10.68
CA ASP A 251 -4.39 -11.60 -11.35
C ASP A 251 -3.54 -10.40 -11.85
N ILE A 252 -2.69 -9.87 -10.96
CA ILE A 252 -1.72 -8.82 -11.30
C ILE A 252 -0.36 -9.18 -10.70
N ARG A 253 0.70 -9.25 -11.51
CA ARG A 253 2.07 -9.54 -11.07
C ARG A 253 3.07 -8.53 -11.56
N GLY A 254 4.05 -8.22 -10.71
CA GLY A 254 5.20 -7.39 -11.06
C GLY A 254 6.47 -8.18 -11.27
N PHE A 255 7.33 -7.68 -12.16
CA PHE A 255 8.68 -8.17 -12.41
C PHE A 255 9.65 -6.99 -12.49
N ILE A 256 10.89 -7.24 -12.08
CA ILE A 256 11.97 -6.25 -12.04
C ILE A 256 13.23 -6.77 -12.73
N ASN A 257 13.95 -5.89 -13.43
CA ASN A 257 15.25 -6.22 -13.99
C ASN A 257 16.19 -6.74 -12.88
N ASN A 258 16.96 -7.79 -13.16
CA ASN A 258 17.89 -8.42 -12.20
C ASN A 258 17.29 -8.95 -10.88
N GLY A 259 15.98 -9.01 -10.71
CA GLY A 259 15.31 -9.63 -9.55
C GLY A 259 15.75 -9.03 -8.20
N PHE A 260 15.98 -9.88 -7.20
CA PHE A 260 16.37 -9.44 -5.85
C PHE A 260 17.70 -8.65 -5.79
N ARG A 261 18.56 -8.78 -6.81
CA ARG A 261 19.79 -7.96 -6.89
C ARG A 261 19.46 -6.48 -7.07
N GLU A 262 18.38 -6.16 -7.79
CA GLU A 262 17.91 -4.78 -7.96
C GLU A 262 17.12 -4.30 -6.72
N MET A 263 16.34 -5.18 -6.09
CA MET A 263 15.57 -4.88 -4.88
C MET A 263 16.46 -4.43 -3.70
N LYS A 264 17.70 -4.95 -3.62
CA LYS A 264 18.67 -4.62 -2.54
C LYS A 264 18.09 -4.79 -1.13
N ASN A 265 17.24 -5.80 -0.97
CA ASN A 265 16.63 -6.15 0.30
C ASN A 265 17.64 -6.87 1.21
N LYS A 266 17.34 -6.92 2.50
CA LYS A 266 18.27 -7.37 3.56
C LYS A 266 18.43 -8.88 3.63
N GLU A 267 17.38 -9.63 3.32
CA GLU A 267 17.31 -11.09 3.39
C GLU A 267 17.80 -11.76 2.10
N GLY A 268 18.15 -10.98 1.07
CA GLY A 268 18.69 -11.48 -0.19
C GLY A 268 17.61 -12.10 -1.09
N ASP A 269 18.00 -13.12 -1.86
CA ASP A 269 17.11 -13.79 -2.81
C ASP A 269 16.05 -14.63 -2.07
N LEU A 270 14.78 -14.35 -2.32
CA LEU A 270 13.64 -15.04 -1.72
C LEU A 270 12.88 -15.95 -2.70
N SER A 271 13.37 -16.15 -3.92
CA SER A 271 12.71 -16.93 -4.98
C SER A 271 12.37 -18.36 -4.56
N PHE A 272 13.13 -18.93 -3.61
CA PHE A 272 12.91 -20.26 -3.07
C PHE A 272 11.62 -20.42 -2.24
N LEU A 273 10.96 -19.31 -1.86
CA LEU A 273 9.79 -19.32 -0.99
C LEU A 273 8.49 -19.67 -1.70
N GLY A 274 8.43 -19.56 -3.03
CA GLY A 274 7.22 -19.83 -3.80
C GLY A 274 7.16 -19.03 -5.11
N PRO A 275 6.17 -19.34 -5.96
CA PRO A 275 5.99 -18.68 -7.25
C PRO A 275 5.77 -17.18 -7.14
N GLU A 276 5.24 -16.68 -6.02
CA GLU A 276 5.02 -15.25 -5.77
C GLU A 276 6.34 -14.46 -5.60
N PHE A 277 7.42 -15.17 -5.25
CA PHE A 277 8.75 -14.59 -5.03
C PHE A 277 9.64 -14.67 -6.27
N VAL A 278 9.12 -15.20 -7.37
CA VAL A 278 9.78 -15.26 -8.67
C VAL A 278 9.48 -13.96 -9.42
N ILE A 279 10.44 -13.03 -9.42
CA ILE A 279 10.22 -11.61 -9.79
C ILE A 279 11.21 -11.07 -10.83
N GLY A 280 12.19 -11.84 -11.29
CA GLY A 280 13.15 -11.37 -12.29
C GLY A 280 12.58 -11.37 -13.71
N HIS A 281 13.06 -10.46 -14.58
CA HIS A 281 12.74 -10.51 -16.02
C HIS A 281 13.10 -11.86 -16.66
N LYS A 282 14.23 -12.46 -16.27
CA LYS A 282 14.59 -13.80 -16.72
C LYS A 282 13.54 -14.82 -16.32
N ASP A 283 13.06 -14.74 -15.08
CA ASP A 283 12.06 -15.67 -14.60
C ASP A 283 10.72 -15.50 -15.33
N PHE A 284 10.32 -14.25 -15.62
CA PHE A 284 9.17 -13.96 -16.47
C PHE A 284 9.31 -14.62 -17.84
N VAL A 285 10.46 -14.45 -18.50
CA VAL A 285 10.74 -15.06 -19.81
C VAL A 285 10.68 -16.59 -19.76
N ASP A 286 11.21 -17.19 -18.70
CA ASP A 286 11.32 -18.64 -18.57
C ASP A 286 9.98 -19.29 -18.15
N THR A 287 9.13 -18.58 -17.38
CA THR A 287 7.95 -19.18 -16.73
C THR A 287 6.59 -18.64 -17.19
N ILE A 288 6.49 -17.34 -17.51
CA ILE A 288 5.22 -16.68 -17.85
C ILE A 288 5.09 -16.44 -19.35
N LEU A 289 6.14 -15.93 -19.99
CA LEU A 289 6.14 -15.63 -21.43
C LEU A 289 5.67 -16.81 -22.31
N PRO A 290 6.02 -18.08 -22.03
CA PRO A 290 5.59 -19.21 -22.86
C PRO A 290 4.07 -19.46 -22.84
N SER A 291 3.39 -19.08 -21.76
CA SER A 291 1.97 -19.32 -21.51
C SER A 291 1.07 -18.09 -21.73
N LEU A 292 1.65 -16.94 -22.09
CA LEU A 292 0.86 -15.73 -22.40
C LEU A 292 -0.17 -15.99 -23.51
N SER A 293 -1.37 -15.48 -23.25
CA SER A 293 -2.52 -15.42 -24.14
C SER A 293 -2.69 -14.01 -24.73
N GLN A 294 -3.56 -13.89 -25.74
CA GLN A 294 -3.91 -12.58 -26.32
C GLN A 294 -4.71 -11.68 -25.37
N ASN A 295 -5.27 -12.25 -24.31
CA ASN A 295 -6.07 -11.52 -23.33
C ASN A 295 -5.20 -10.96 -22.19
N ASP A 296 -3.95 -11.39 -22.06
CA ASP A 296 -3.04 -10.89 -21.03
C ASP A 296 -2.54 -9.48 -21.40
N VAL A 297 -2.56 -8.59 -20.40
CA VAL A 297 -2.08 -7.21 -20.54
C VAL A 297 -0.64 -7.12 -20.06
N MET A 298 0.22 -6.56 -20.89
CA MET A 298 1.63 -6.35 -20.59
C MET A 298 1.90 -4.86 -20.45
N LEU A 299 2.42 -4.44 -19.30
CA LEU A 299 2.71 -3.03 -19.02
C LEU A 299 4.18 -2.82 -18.67
N PHE A 300 4.91 -2.16 -19.55
CA PHE A 300 6.33 -1.89 -19.38
C PHE A 300 6.54 -0.57 -18.62
N LEU A 301 7.39 -0.58 -17.59
CA LEU A 301 7.66 0.58 -16.72
C LEU A 301 9.13 0.94 -16.81
N PHE A 302 9.48 2.00 -17.54
CA PHE A 302 10.88 2.37 -17.76
C PHE A 302 11.05 3.88 -17.93
N THR A 303 12.31 4.30 -18.00
CA THR A 303 12.74 5.66 -18.26
C THR A 303 13.62 5.68 -19.51
N VAL A 304 13.76 6.82 -20.15
CA VAL A 304 14.70 6.99 -21.29
C VAL A 304 16.17 6.74 -20.92
N ASN A 305 16.49 6.68 -19.62
CA ASN A 305 17.84 6.40 -19.11
C ASN A 305 18.09 4.90 -18.87
N ASP A 306 17.08 4.05 -19.01
CA ASP A 306 17.24 2.60 -18.97
C ASP A 306 17.87 2.07 -20.26
N ASP A 307 18.33 0.82 -20.25
CA ASP A 307 18.81 0.16 -21.46
C ASP A 307 17.64 -0.11 -22.43
N LEU A 308 17.40 0.83 -23.34
CA LEU A 308 16.32 0.74 -24.32
C LEU A 308 16.50 -0.43 -25.29
N HIS A 309 17.71 -0.97 -25.46
CA HIS A 309 17.92 -2.20 -26.24
C HIS A 309 17.35 -3.41 -25.50
N GLU A 310 17.57 -3.50 -24.19
CA GLU A 310 16.96 -4.55 -23.35
C GLU A 310 15.43 -4.44 -23.34
N VAL A 311 14.90 -3.22 -23.13
CA VAL A 311 13.45 -2.95 -23.16
C VAL A 311 12.83 -3.40 -24.49
N THR A 312 13.43 -2.98 -25.61
CA THR A 312 12.94 -3.31 -26.95
C THR A 312 13.02 -4.81 -27.23
N ALA A 313 14.13 -5.46 -26.85
CA ALA A 313 14.32 -6.90 -27.07
C ALA A 313 13.29 -7.74 -26.30
N LEU A 314 12.93 -7.34 -25.07
CA LEU A 314 11.88 -8.01 -24.30
C LEU A 314 10.49 -7.71 -24.86
N ALA A 315 10.21 -6.46 -25.25
CA ALA A 315 8.96 -6.08 -25.89
C ALA A 315 8.71 -6.86 -27.18
N ASP A 316 9.74 -7.07 -28.01
CA ASP A 316 9.64 -7.86 -29.24
C ASP A 316 9.37 -9.34 -28.98
N GLN A 317 9.89 -9.90 -27.89
CA GLN A 317 9.55 -11.25 -27.46
C GLN A 317 8.08 -11.36 -27.03
N VAL A 318 7.60 -10.40 -26.24
CA VAL A 318 6.21 -10.33 -25.79
C VAL A 318 5.24 -10.14 -26.95
N ARG A 319 5.57 -9.28 -27.93
CA ARG A 319 4.73 -9.03 -29.13
C ARG A 319 4.48 -10.27 -29.98
N ARG A 320 5.35 -11.29 -29.90
CA ARG A 320 5.12 -12.58 -30.58
C ARG A 320 4.01 -13.41 -29.91
N ARG A 321 3.61 -13.06 -28.69
CA ARG A 321 2.62 -13.79 -27.88
C ARG A 321 1.32 -13.02 -27.68
N THR A 322 1.39 -11.72 -27.43
CA THR A 322 0.23 -10.84 -27.23
C THR A 322 0.43 -9.50 -27.92
N SER A 323 -0.63 -8.95 -28.51
CA SER A 323 -0.66 -7.57 -29.02
C SER A 323 -1.03 -6.54 -27.93
N ASN A 324 -1.50 -7.00 -26.77
CA ASN A 324 -1.98 -6.16 -25.68
C ASN A 324 -0.81 -5.66 -24.79
N LEU A 325 0.09 -4.92 -25.42
CA LEU A 325 1.33 -4.42 -24.85
C LEU A 325 1.33 -2.90 -24.78
N HIS A 326 1.61 -2.37 -23.58
CA HIS A 326 1.58 -0.94 -23.26
C HIS A 326 2.82 -0.53 -22.47
N ALA A 327 3.03 0.79 -22.31
CA ALA A 327 4.14 1.32 -21.53
C ALA A 327 3.76 2.57 -20.73
N ILE A 328 4.32 2.69 -19.53
CA ILE A 328 4.50 3.94 -18.81
C ILE A 328 5.99 4.27 -18.89
N ALA A 329 6.33 5.18 -19.80
CA ALA A 329 7.69 5.63 -20.03
C ALA A 329 7.87 7.06 -19.54
N HIS A 330 8.95 7.32 -18.78
CA HIS A 330 9.29 8.68 -18.35
C HIS A 330 10.49 9.22 -19.12
N ASP A 331 10.35 10.45 -19.61
CA ASP A 331 11.38 11.20 -20.30
C ASP A 331 11.82 12.42 -19.47
N LEU A 332 12.98 12.97 -19.80
CA LEU A 332 13.59 14.17 -19.25
C LEU A 332 12.91 15.47 -19.74
N GLU A 333 12.06 15.40 -20.76
CA GLU A 333 11.55 16.60 -21.42
C GLU A 333 10.56 17.42 -20.56
N LYS A 334 10.84 18.74 -20.50
CA LYS A 334 10.07 19.86 -19.91
C LYS A 334 10.48 20.39 -18.53
N PHE A 335 11.65 20.06 -17.99
CA PHE A 335 12.13 20.76 -16.80
C PHE A 335 13.11 21.88 -17.16
N THR A 336 12.60 23.12 -17.15
CA THR A 336 13.38 24.37 -17.34
C THR A 336 14.33 24.67 -16.18
N ILE A 337 14.24 23.94 -15.07
CA ILE A 337 15.07 24.11 -13.87
C ILE A 337 15.99 22.89 -13.76
N PRO A 338 17.30 23.06 -13.47
CA PRO A 338 18.18 21.94 -13.16
C PRO A 338 17.72 21.28 -11.86
N VAL A 339 16.96 20.20 -11.99
CA VAL A 339 16.53 19.36 -10.87
C VAL A 339 17.55 18.23 -10.72
N ASN A 340 18.00 17.98 -9.49
CA ASN A 340 18.88 16.85 -9.19
C ASN A 340 18.23 15.52 -9.64
N SER A 341 19.03 14.59 -10.19
CA SER A 341 18.59 13.28 -10.66
C SER A 341 17.80 12.47 -9.63
N VAL A 342 18.07 12.66 -8.34
CA VAL A 342 17.31 12.03 -7.25
C VAL A 342 15.86 12.51 -7.22
N VAL A 343 15.64 13.82 -7.28
CA VAL A 343 14.30 14.42 -7.28
C VAL A 343 13.57 14.00 -8.57
N MET A 344 14.25 13.95 -9.72
CA MET A 344 13.63 13.44 -10.96
C MET A 344 13.11 12.01 -10.82
N ARG A 345 13.94 11.10 -10.29
CA ARG A 345 13.54 9.72 -10.03
C ARG A 345 12.30 9.63 -9.14
N GLN A 346 12.26 10.42 -8.07
CA GLN A 346 11.13 10.46 -7.14
C GLN A 346 9.83 10.93 -7.80
N ARG A 347 9.91 11.86 -8.77
CA ARG A 347 8.76 12.28 -9.60
C ARG A 347 8.25 11.13 -10.47
N TRP A 348 9.16 10.42 -11.13
CA TRP A 348 8.81 9.28 -11.99
C TRP A 348 8.19 8.14 -11.20
N GLU A 349 8.73 7.82 -10.01
CA GLU A 349 8.16 6.83 -9.11
C GLU A 349 6.75 7.21 -8.64
N LEU A 350 6.53 8.47 -8.25
CA LEU A 350 5.20 8.94 -7.82
C LEU A 350 4.19 8.94 -8.96
N SER A 351 4.60 9.39 -10.16
CA SER A 351 3.76 9.36 -11.36
C SER A 351 3.37 7.93 -11.74
N THR A 352 4.35 7.01 -11.76
CA THR A 352 4.11 5.57 -11.99
C THR A 352 3.17 5.01 -10.95
N LYS A 353 3.37 5.33 -9.67
CA LYS A 353 2.50 4.90 -8.58
C LYS A 353 1.05 5.32 -8.81
N TRP A 354 0.80 6.57 -9.16
CA TRP A 354 -0.56 7.05 -9.43
C TRP A 354 -1.19 6.34 -10.63
N CYS A 355 -0.45 6.16 -11.73
CA CYS A 355 -0.93 5.39 -12.87
C CYS A 355 -1.29 3.94 -12.49
N LEU A 356 -0.37 3.23 -11.81
CA LEU A 356 -0.61 1.83 -11.42
C LEU A 356 -1.75 1.71 -10.41
N ASN A 357 -1.82 2.59 -9.40
CA ASN A 357 -2.93 2.59 -8.45
C ASN A 357 -4.26 2.83 -9.14
N ALA A 358 -4.30 3.68 -10.18
CA ALA A 358 -5.50 3.91 -10.98
C ALA A 358 -5.86 2.69 -11.83
N ILE A 359 -4.88 2.08 -12.51
CA ILE A 359 -5.04 0.87 -13.34
C ILE A 359 -5.53 -0.29 -12.48
N SER A 360 -4.81 -0.68 -11.44
CA SER A 360 -5.17 -1.82 -10.61
C SER A 360 -6.50 -1.62 -9.88
N THR A 361 -6.76 -0.42 -9.35
CA THR A 361 -8.05 -0.13 -8.69
C THR A 361 -9.19 -0.13 -9.68
N GLY A 362 -9.05 0.59 -10.81
CA GLY A 362 -10.09 0.65 -11.83
C GLY A 362 -10.41 -0.71 -12.42
N ALA A 363 -9.39 -1.52 -12.72
CA ALA A 363 -9.56 -2.87 -13.26
C ALA A 363 -10.33 -3.78 -12.29
N HIS A 364 -10.04 -3.74 -10.99
CA HIS A 364 -10.76 -4.52 -9.99
C HIS A 364 -12.17 -3.98 -9.70
N VAL A 365 -12.40 -2.67 -9.83
CA VAL A 365 -13.76 -2.12 -9.81
C VAL A 365 -14.57 -2.67 -10.98
N LEU A 366 -14.01 -2.65 -12.20
CA LEU A 366 -14.65 -3.24 -13.39
C LEU A 366 -14.86 -4.76 -13.26
N LYS A 367 -13.96 -5.48 -12.58
CA LYS A 367 -14.12 -6.90 -12.21
C LYS A 367 -15.22 -7.14 -11.16
N GLY A 368 -15.85 -6.09 -10.61
CA GLY A 368 -16.92 -6.20 -9.63
C GLY A 368 -16.45 -6.47 -8.19
N LYS A 369 -15.21 -6.10 -7.84
CA LYS A 369 -14.64 -6.29 -6.48
C LYS A 369 -14.95 -5.15 -5.50
N VAL A 370 -15.68 -4.14 -5.96
CA VAL A 370 -16.05 -2.93 -5.20
C VAL A 370 -17.53 -2.68 -5.35
N TYR A 371 -18.20 -2.34 -4.24
CA TYR A 371 -19.58 -1.86 -4.22
C TYR A 371 -19.61 -0.44 -3.67
N MET A 372 -20.30 0.46 -4.36
CA MET A 372 -20.15 1.90 -4.13
C MET A 372 -18.67 2.26 -4.12
N ASN A 373 -18.13 2.69 -2.97
CA ASN A 373 -16.71 2.93 -2.74
C ASN A 373 -16.11 2.08 -1.60
N TYR A 374 -16.65 0.87 -1.39
CA TYR A 374 -16.19 -0.06 -0.37
C TYR A 374 -15.72 -1.37 -1.01
N MET A 375 -14.58 -1.88 -0.52
CA MET A 375 -14.10 -3.22 -0.87
C MET A 375 -15.06 -4.26 -0.29
N ILE A 376 -15.66 -5.09 -1.15
CA ILE A 376 -16.62 -6.12 -0.72
C ILE A 376 -16.02 -7.53 -0.67
N ASP A 377 -14.84 -7.71 -1.27
CA ASP A 377 -14.11 -8.97 -1.30
C ASP A 377 -12.82 -8.90 -0.44
N LEU A 378 -12.89 -8.14 0.66
CA LEU A 378 -11.78 -7.92 1.57
C LEU A 378 -11.46 -9.21 2.34
N ARG A 379 -10.18 -9.58 2.46
CA ARG A 379 -9.74 -10.68 3.32
C ARG A 379 -9.59 -10.19 4.77
N VAL A 380 -10.21 -10.87 5.74
CA VAL A 380 -10.15 -10.49 7.17
C VAL A 380 -8.90 -11.04 7.83
N THR A 381 -7.75 -10.47 7.47
CA THR A 381 -6.42 -11.05 7.77
C THR A 381 -5.75 -10.47 9.02
N ASN A 382 -6.23 -9.33 9.52
CA ASN A 382 -5.77 -8.67 10.75
C ASN A 382 -6.93 -7.94 11.47
N SER A 383 -6.65 -7.42 12.67
CA SER A 383 -7.62 -6.74 13.52
C SER A 383 -8.23 -5.48 12.90
N LYS A 384 -7.48 -4.79 12.03
CA LYS A 384 -7.95 -3.60 11.29
C LYS A 384 -8.98 -4.00 10.23
N LEU A 385 -8.73 -5.07 9.47
CA LEU A 385 -9.64 -5.57 8.45
C LEU A 385 -10.87 -6.24 9.05
N TYR A 386 -10.74 -6.90 10.20
CA TYR A 386 -11.88 -7.42 10.98
C TYR A 386 -12.86 -6.30 11.36
N ARG A 387 -12.34 -5.20 11.92
CA ARG A 387 -13.16 -4.02 12.24
C ARG A 387 -13.76 -3.36 11.01
N ARG A 388 -13.02 -3.31 9.91
CA ARG A 388 -13.50 -2.78 8.63
C ARG A 388 -14.69 -3.60 8.12
N ALA A 389 -14.60 -4.92 8.17
CA ALA A 389 -15.68 -5.82 7.78
C ALA A 389 -16.96 -5.54 8.61
N ILE A 390 -16.85 -5.44 9.93
CA ILE A 390 -17.99 -5.09 10.80
C ILE A 390 -18.57 -3.72 10.41
N ASN A 391 -17.73 -2.69 10.22
CA ASN A 391 -18.21 -1.35 9.85
C ASN A 391 -18.93 -1.33 8.50
N ILE A 392 -18.45 -2.11 7.53
CA ILE A 392 -19.09 -2.28 6.22
C ILE A 392 -20.47 -2.94 6.39
N LEU A 393 -20.56 -4.00 7.19
CA LEU A 393 -21.82 -4.67 7.48
C LEU A 393 -22.83 -3.72 8.14
N GLN A 394 -22.41 -3.00 9.18
CA GLN A 394 -23.28 -2.02 9.86
C GLN A 394 -23.75 -0.93 8.89
N ARG A 395 -22.86 -0.46 8.01
CA ARG A 395 -23.16 0.60 7.04
C ARG A 395 -24.25 0.19 6.04
N PHE A 396 -24.21 -1.05 5.55
CA PHE A 396 -25.13 -1.52 4.51
C PHE A 396 -26.42 -2.16 5.04
N THR A 397 -26.41 -2.66 6.27
CA THR A 397 -27.60 -3.30 6.88
C THR A 397 -28.33 -2.42 7.88
N GLY A 398 -27.64 -1.46 8.50
CA GLY A 398 -28.17 -0.70 9.63
C GLY A 398 -28.23 -1.50 10.94
N CYS A 399 -27.77 -2.75 10.96
CA CYS A 399 -27.73 -3.59 12.16
C CYS A 399 -26.72 -3.08 13.20
N SER A 400 -26.90 -3.53 14.44
CA SER A 400 -25.99 -3.21 15.54
C SER A 400 -24.63 -3.89 15.36
N LYS A 401 -23.59 -3.35 16.02
CA LYS A 401 -22.23 -3.91 15.99
C LYS A 401 -22.21 -5.39 16.37
N GLY A 402 -22.95 -5.77 17.42
CA GLY A 402 -23.00 -7.16 17.89
C GLY A 402 -23.70 -8.11 16.92
N GLU A 403 -24.70 -7.65 16.18
CA GLU A 403 -25.34 -8.45 15.12
C GLU A 403 -24.39 -8.67 13.93
N CYS A 404 -23.74 -7.59 13.47
CA CYS A 404 -22.76 -7.67 12.39
C CYS A 404 -21.54 -8.52 12.77
N GLU A 405 -21.09 -8.44 14.03
CA GLU A 405 -20.01 -9.28 14.54
C GLU A 405 -20.40 -10.75 14.54
N ARG A 406 -21.59 -11.12 15.04
CA ARG A 406 -22.08 -12.50 14.95
C ARG A 406 -22.18 -12.99 13.49
N ALA A 407 -22.69 -12.16 12.58
CA ALA A 407 -22.76 -12.51 11.16
C ALA A 407 -21.36 -12.75 10.55
N LEU A 408 -20.39 -11.90 10.88
CA LEU A 408 -19.00 -12.07 10.47
C LEU A 408 -18.39 -13.36 11.04
N LEU A 409 -18.61 -13.66 12.32
CA LEU A 409 -18.12 -14.89 12.95
C LEU A 409 -18.73 -16.13 12.29
N ARG A 410 -20.03 -16.13 11.98
CA ARG A 410 -20.67 -17.24 11.24
C ARG A 410 -20.01 -17.46 9.88
N ALA A 411 -19.67 -16.40 9.17
CA ALA A 411 -18.94 -16.50 7.90
C ALA A 411 -17.51 -17.05 8.09
N ILE A 412 -16.75 -16.54 9.07
CA ILE A 412 -15.38 -16.99 9.39
C ILE A 412 -15.36 -18.47 9.78
N TYR A 413 -16.21 -18.86 10.73
CA TYR A 413 -16.30 -20.23 11.24
C TYR A 413 -17.11 -21.17 10.34
N SER A 414 -17.83 -20.62 9.35
CA SER A 414 -18.68 -21.38 8.42
C SER A 414 -19.71 -22.26 9.14
N THR A 415 -20.35 -21.68 10.16
CA THR A 415 -21.37 -22.32 11.00
C THR A 415 -22.46 -21.30 11.32
N ASP A 416 -23.71 -21.75 11.41
CA ASP A 416 -24.82 -20.91 11.89
C ASP A 416 -24.88 -20.87 13.42
N ASP A 417 -24.41 -21.94 14.06
CA ASP A 417 -24.36 -22.12 15.50
C ASP A 417 -22.96 -21.74 16.01
N LEU A 418 -22.84 -20.55 16.60
CA LEU A 418 -21.62 -20.09 17.25
C LEU A 418 -21.58 -20.59 18.70
N SER A 419 -20.49 -21.22 19.11
CA SER A 419 -20.26 -21.57 20.51
C SER A 419 -19.84 -20.36 21.34
N GLU A 420 -19.98 -20.44 22.65
CA GLU A 420 -19.52 -19.40 23.58
C GLU A 420 -18.02 -19.14 23.45
N ASP A 421 -17.21 -20.20 23.27
CA ASP A 421 -15.77 -20.11 23.01
C ASP A 421 -15.45 -19.34 21.73
N MET A 422 -16.29 -19.47 20.68
CA MET A 422 -16.10 -18.72 19.44
C MET A 422 -16.49 -17.26 19.61
N THR A 423 -17.52 -16.93 20.38
CA THR A 423 -17.95 -15.54 20.55
C THR A 423 -17.14 -14.74 21.56
N SER A 424 -16.49 -15.42 22.51
CA SER A 424 -15.65 -14.80 23.56
C SER A 424 -14.16 -14.79 23.23
N ALA A 425 -13.76 -15.44 22.14
CA ALA A 425 -12.38 -15.48 21.68
C ALA A 425 -11.87 -14.09 21.26
N ASP A 426 -10.56 -13.91 21.40
CA ASP A 426 -9.90 -12.69 20.93
C ASP A 426 -9.95 -12.58 19.41
N VAL A 427 -9.99 -11.33 18.91
CA VAL A 427 -9.99 -11.01 17.47
C VAL A 427 -8.88 -11.74 16.70
N TRP A 428 -7.70 -11.90 17.30
CA TRP A 428 -6.57 -12.56 16.64
C TRP A 428 -6.90 -14.02 16.25
N LYS A 429 -7.69 -14.74 17.07
CA LYS A 429 -8.13 -16.11 16.78
C LYS A 429 -9.06 -16.12 15.58
N HIS A 430 -9.96 -15.15 15.48
CA HIS A 430 -10.85 -15.01 14.32
C HIS A 430 -10.07 -14.73 13.04
N THR A 431 -9.09 -13.84 13.09
CA THR A 431 -8.26 -13.50 11.93
C THR A 431 -7.35 -14.64 11.51
N ASP A 432 -6.82 -15.44 12.45
CA ASP A 432 -6.06 -16.66 12.12
C ASP A 432 -6.94 -17.72 11.42
N VAL A 433 -8.15 -17.94 11.91
CA VAL A 433 -9.12 -18.85 11.26
C VAL A 433 -9.50 -18.34 9.86
N ALA A 434 -9.74 -17.04 9.73
CA ALA A 434 -10.07 -16.41 8.45
C ALA A 434 -8.91 -16.51 7.44
N ASN A 435 -7.66 -16.33 7.89
CA ASN A 435 -6.46 -16.46 7.06
C ASN A 435 -6.28 -17.85 6.46
N ARG A 436 -6.69 -18.90 7.20
CA ARG A 436 -6.57 -20.30 6.73
C ARG A 436 -7.67 -20.71 5.77
N ARG A 437 -8.67 -19.86 5.54
CA ARG A 437 -9.88 -20.21 4.77
C ARG A 437 -10.10 -19.23 3.63
N ASP A 438 -9.99 -19.73 2.40
CA ASP A 438 -10.27 -18.93 1.20
C ASP A 438 -11.75 -18.48 1.09
N GLN A 439 -12.68 -19.14 1.78
CA GLN A 439 -14.12 -19.00 1.57
C GLN A 439 -14.82 -17.89 2.39
N VAL A 440 -14.11 -17.14 3.25
CA VAL A 440 -14.72 -16.03 4.00
C VAL A 440 -15.14 -14.87 3.07
N ARG A 441 -14.57 -14.84 1.87
CA ARG A 441 -14.71 -13.86 0.78
C ARG A 441 -16.16 -13.52 0.37
N THR A 442 -16.96 -14.53 0.04
CA THR A 442 -18.28 -14.32 -0.61
C THR A 442 -19.46 -14.44 0.36
N ARG A 443 -19.29 -15.21 1.45
CA ARG A 443 -20.38 -15.44 2.41
C ARG A 443 -20.75 -14.20 3.20
N LEU A 444 -19.80 -13.30 3.46
CA LEU A 444 -20.03 -12.14 4.30
C LEU A 444 -21.13 -11.21 3.76
N PHE A 445 -21.19 -11.00 2.45
CA PHE A 445 -22.22 -10.15 1.84
C PHE A 445 -23.54 -10.91 1.59
N ILE A 446 -23.48 -12.18 1.20
CA ILE A 446 -24.68 -12.98 0.91
C ILE A 446 -25.50 -13.23 2.18
N PHE A 447 -24.87 -13.61 3.30
CA PHE A 447 -25.57 -13.89 4.56
C PHE A 447 -26.10 -12.65 5.29
N THR A 448 -25.76 -11.44 4.85
CA THR A 448 -26.16 -10.21 5.52
C THR A 448 -27.20 -9.42 4.74
N ILE A 449 -27.41 -9.73 3.45
CA ILE A 449 -28.49 -9.17 2.63
C ILE A 449 -29.72 -10.08 2.61
N CYS A 450 -29.52 -11.41 2.70
CA CYS A 450 -30.59 -12.39 2.87
C CYS A 450 -30.85 -12.65 4.35
#